data_AF-A0A060CF84-F1
#
_entry.id   AF-A0A060CF84-F1
#
_cell.length_a   1.000
_cell.length_b   1.000
_cell.length_c   1.000
_cell.angle_alpha   90.00
_cell.angle_beta   90.00
_cell.angle_gamma   90.00
#
_symmetry.space_group_name_H-M   'P 1'
#
loop_
_entity.id
_entity.type
_entity.pdbx_description
1 polymer ?
#
loop_
_entity_poly.entity_id
_entity_poly.type
_entity_poly.pdbx_seq_one_letter_code
_entity_poly.pdbx_strand_id
1 'polypeptide(L)'
;WNVARVYGSATVIEDFRGLVELRQRLIPYLAEQAEIACRTDRPLMRALFFDYPRDPRIWDYPSQFLLGDELLVSPVVEEGARVWETYLPELTGGKWIDVWTVES
;
A
#
# COMPACT_ATOMS: atom_id res chain seq x y z
N TRP A 1 8.55 -5.28 -20.61
CA TRP A 1 9.57 -5.18 -21.68
C TRP A 1 9.26 -4.08 -22.70
N ASN A 2 8.02 -3.93 -23.18
CA ASN A 2 7.70 -2.90 -24.18
C ASN A 2 7.95 -1.46 -23.66
N VAL A 3 7.58 -1.16 -22.42
CA VAL A 3 7.87 0.13 -21.76
C VAL A 3 9.37 0.42 -21.73
N ALA A 4 10.18 -0.53 -21.21
CA ALA A 4 11.64 -0.40 -21.18
C ALA A 4 12.24 -0.14 -22.58
N ARG A 5 11.72 -0.82 -23.61
CA ARG A 5 12.13 -0.61 -25.00
C ARG A 5 11.76 0.79 -25.52
N VAL A 6 10.53 1.25 -25.27
CA VAL A 6 10.03 2.54 -25.77
C VAL A 6 10.77 3.72 -25.13
N TYR A 7 11.04 3.63 -23.82
CA TYR A 7 11.68 4.71 -23.06
C TYR A 7 13.18 4.53 -22.86
N GLY A 8 13.79 3.48 -23.42
CA GLY A 8 15.23 3.21 -23.31
C GLY A 8 15.72 2.97 -21.87
N SER A 9 14.82 2.64 -20.94
CA SER A 9 15.15 2.46 -19.53
C SER A 9 15.17 0.98 -19.14
N ALA A 10 16.37 0.44 -18.95
CA ALA A 10 16.56 -0.95 -18.54
C ALA A 10 16.07 -1.22 -17.11
N THR A 11 16.12 -0.22 -16.21
CA THR A 11 15.75 -0.37 -14.80
C THR A 11 14.29 -0.77 -14.63
N VAL A 12 13.41 -0.35 -15.55
CA VAL A 12 11.97 -0.69 -15.53
C VAL A 12 11.74 -2.21 -15.46
N ILE A 13 12.60 -3.02 -16.08
CA ILE A 13 12.45 -4.49 -16.05
C ILE A 13 12.83 -5.03 -14.67
N GLU A 14 13.89 -4.51 -14.06
CA GLU A 14 14.38 -4.92 -12.75
C GLU A 14 13.44 -4.47 -11.64
N ASP A 15 13.03 -3.20 -11.66
CA ASP A 15 12.07 -2.61 -10.72
C ASP A 15 10.74 -3.40 -10.74
N PHE A 16 10.21 -3.66 -11.95
CA PHE A 16 8.97 -4.42 -12.08
C PHE A 16 9.12 -5.87 -11.64
N ARG A 17 10.28 -6.50 -11.85
CA ARG A 17 10.55 -7.84 -11.34
C ARG A 17 10.50 -7.88 -9.82
N GLY A 18 11.13 -6.92 -9.15
CA GLY A 18 11.08 -6.80 -7.69
C GLY A 18 9.65 -6.66 -7.17
N LEU A 19 8.81 -5.86 -7.83
CA LEU A 19 7.40 -5.72 -7.48
C LEU A 19 6.60 -7.02 -7.69
N VAL A 20 6.87 -7.76 -8.76
CA VAL A 20 6.24 -9.07 -9.00
C VAL A 20 6.65 -10.07 -7.92
N GLU A 21 7.93 -10.16 -7.58
CA GLU A 21 8.43 -11.06 -6.53
C GLU A 21 7.81 -10.73 -5.17
N LEU A 22 7.72 -9.44 -4.81
CA LEU A 22 6.99 -9.00 -3.62
C LEU A 22 5.52 -9.42 -3.66
N ARG A 23 4.83 -9.20 -4.77
CA ARG A 23 3.42 -9.58 -4.94
C ARG A 23 3.21 -11.08 -4.81
N GLN A 24 4.17 -11.91 -5.27
CA GLN A 24 4.14 -13.37 -5.07
C GLN A 24 4.26 -13.72 -3.59
N ARG A 25 5.19 -13.09 -2.86
CA ARG A 25 5.36 -13.29 -1.41
C ARG A 25 4.12 -12.87 -0.61
N LEU A 26 3.38 -11.88 -1.08
CA LEU A 26 2.12 -11.43 -0.47
C LEU A 26 0.89 -12.28 -0.83
N ILE A 27 1.00 -13.28 -1.72
CA ILE A 27 -0.16 -14.12 -2.10
C ILE A 27 -0.90 -14.73 -0.89
N PRO A 28 -0.22 -15.36 0.09
CA PRO A 28 -0.91 -15.97 1.23
C PRO A 28 -1.72 -14.94 2.03
N TYR A 29 -1.11 -13.79 2.35
CA TYR A 29 -1.78 -12.68 3.03
C TYR A 29 -2.99 -12.18 2.22
N LEU A 30 -2.82 -11.93 0.92
CA LEU A 30 -3.90 -11.40 0.08
C LEU A 30 -5.05 -12.41 -0.08
N ALA A 31 -4.76 -13.71 -0.08
CA ALA A 31 -5.79 -14.74 -0.13
C ALA A 31 -6.63 -14.75 1.15
N GLU A 32 -5.99 -14.67 2.32
CA GLU A 32 -6.66 -14.56 3.61
C GLU A 32 -7.52 -13.29 3.70
N GLN A 33 -6.95 -12.14 3.34
CA GLN A 33 -7.67 -10.86 3.38
C GLN A 33 -8.81 -10.81 2.37
N ALA A 34 -8.69 -11.49 1.21
CA ALA A 34 -9.78 -11.63 0.26
C ALA A 34 -10.93 -12.50 0.82
N GLU A 35 -10.62 -13.58 1.55
CA GLU A 35 -11.65 -14.38 2.23
C GLU A 35 -12.38 -13.54 3.29
N ILE A 36 -11.64 -12.79 4.11
CA ILE A 36 -12.21 -11.88 5.10
C ILE A 36 -13.14 -10.85 4.43
N ALA A 37 -12.70 -10.25 3.32
CA ALA A 37 -13.48 -9.28 2.58
C ALA A 37 -14.82 -9.87 2.10
N CYS A 38 -14.80 -11.08 1.51
CA CYS A 38 -16.01 -11.78 1.07
C CYS A 38 -16.96 -12.14 2.22
N ARG A 39 -16.44 -12.35 3.44
CA ARG A 39 -17.24 -12.76 4.61
C ARG A 39 -17.80 -11.61 5.42
N THR A 40 -17.19 -10.43 5.34
CA THR A 40 -17.44 -9.30 6.27
C THR A 40 -17.85 -8.01 5.57
N ASP A 41 -17.92 -8.02 4.24
CA ASP A 41 -18.16 -6.84 3.40
C ASP A 41 -17.11 -5.72 3.55
N ARG A 42 -16.00 -5.99 4.24
CA ARG A 42 -14.87 -5.05 4.37
C ARG A 42 -14.03 -5.11 3.09
N PRO A 43 -13.87 -4.00 2.34
CA PRO A 43 -13.05 -4.02 1.14
C PRO A 43 -11.61 -4.49 1.41
N LEU A 44 -11.03 -5.24 0.48
CA LEU A 44 -9.61 -5.63 0.52
C LEU A 44 -8.70 -4.41 0.34
N MET A 45 -9.00 -3.58 -0.66
CA MET A 45 -8.38 -2.27 -0.82
C MET A 45 -9.36 -1.24 -0.28
N ARG A 46 -9.01 -0.61 0.84
CA ARG A 46 -9.97 0.09 1.68
C ARG A 46 -9.50 1.50 2.02
N ALA A 47 -10.36 2.48 1.78
CA ALA A 47 -10.12 3.85 2.22
C ALA A 47 -10.06 3.93 3.76
N LEU A 48 -9.25 4.84 4.29
CA LEU A 48 -8.98 4.95 5.73
C LEU A 48 -10.24 5.18 6.59
N PHE A 49 -11.31 5.75 6.02
CA PHE A 49 -12.53 6.04 6.78
C PHE A 49 -13.25 4.79 7.30
N PHE A 50 -12.98 3.62 6.72
CA PHE A 50 -13.59 2.38 7.20
C PHE A 50 -13.14 2.03 8.64
N ASP A 51 -11.88 2.30 8.98
CA ASP A 51 -11.32 1.94 10.28
C ASP A 51 -11.05 3.16 11.17
N TYR A 52 -10.87 4.34 10.56
CA TYR A 52 -10.61 5.59 11.25
C TYR A 52 -11.70 6.65 11.00
N PRO A 53 -13.01 6.33 11.11
CA PRO A 53 -14.09 7.23 10.71
C PRO A 53 -14.16 8.55 11.50
N ARG A 54 -13.52 8.60 12.67
CA ARG A 54 -13.51 9.77 13.57
C ARG A 54 -12.28 10.65 13.39
N ASP A 55 -11.33 10.25 12.57
CA ASP A 55 -10.10 11.01 12.33
C ASP A 55 -10.30 11.91 11.10
N PRO A 56 -10.42 13.23 11.26
CA PRO A 56 -10.66 14.12 10.14
C PRO A 56 -9.45 14.25 9.22
N ARG A 57 -8.22 13.94 9.69
CA ARG A 57 -6.99 14.11 8.90
C ARG A 57 -6.90 13.14 7.74
N ILE A 58 -7.59 12.01 7.79
CA ILE A 58 -7.57 11.01 6.70
C ILE A 58 -8.04 11.57 5.36
N TRP A 59 -8.88 12.61 5.38
CA TRP A 59 -9.42 13.23 4.17
C TRP A 59 -8.38 14.07 3.41
N ASP A 60 -7.30 14.45 4.08
CA ASP A 60 -6.16 15.15 3.45
C ASP A 60 -5.25 14.20 2.66
N TYR A 61 -5.43 12.88 2.82
CA TYR A 61 -4.59 11.83 2.20
C TYR A 61 -5.43 10.83 1.37
N PRO A 62 -6.14 11.27 0.31
CA PRO A 62 -7.11 10.45 -0.41
C PRO A 62 -6.50 9.31 -1.25
N SER A 63 -5.20 9.38 -1.55
CA SER A 63 -4.46 8.32 -2.25
C SER A 63 -4.03 7.18 -1.34
N GLN A 64 -4.07 7.38 -0.01
CA GLN A 64 -3.71 6.35 0.96
C GLN A 64 -4.87 5.37 1.19
N PHE A 65 -4.50 4.10 1.37
CA PHE A 65 -5.47 3.05 1.63
C PHE A 65 -4.85 1.94 2.47
N LEU A 66 -5.71 1.16 3.12
CA LEU A 66 -5.33 -0.12 3.70
C LEU A 66 -5.49 -1.23 2.67
N LEU A 67 -4.53 -2.14 2.64
CA LEU A 67 -4.56 -3.37 1.88
C LEU A 67 -4.70 -4.54 2.84
N GLY A 68 -5.94 -4.99 3.05
CA GLY A 68 -6.31 -5.85 4.16
C GLY A 68 -6.24 -5.10 5.48
N ASP A 69 -6.04 -5.83 6.57
CA ASP A 69 -6.07 -5.27 7.92
C ASP A 69 -4.73 -4.78 8.45
N GLU A 70 -3.60 -5.17 7.84
CA GLU A 70 -2.26 -4.93 8.41
C GLU A 70 -1.36 -3.98 7.60
N LEU A 71 -1.69 -3.70 6.33
CA LEU A 71 -0.83 -2.89 5.46
C LEU A 71 -1.48 -1.56 5.13
N LEU A 72 -0.78 -0.46 5.40
CA LEU A 72 -1.08 0.87 4.86
C LEU A 72 -0.20 1.13 3.65
N VAL A 73 -0.82 1.51 2.54
CA VAL A 73 -0.15 1.81 1.28
C VAL A 73 -0.33 3.29 0.95
N SER A 74 0.78 3.97 0.65
CA SER A 74 0.83 5.36 0.20
C SER A 74 1.55 5.43 -1.15
N PRO A 75 0.83 5.35 -2.28
CA PRO A 75 1.44 5.39 -3.61
C PRO A 75 1.98 6.79 -3.92
N VAL A 76 3.20 6.86 -4.48
CA VAL A 76 3.75 8.10 -5.05
C VAL A 76 3.04 8.39 -6.37
N VAL A 77 2.19 9.41 -6.39
CA VAL A 77 1.34 9.73 -7.56
C VAL A 77 1.74 11.03 -8.26
N GLU A 78 2.71 11.78 -7.72
CA GLU A 78 3.22 13.00 -8.33
C GLU A 78 4.51 12.75 -9.11
N GLU A 79 4.57 13.29 -10.33
CA GLU A 79 5.76 13.19 -11.17
C GLU A 79 6.94 13.94 -10.53
N GLY A 80 8.12 13.31 -10.54
CA GLY A 80 9.34 13.94 -10.05
C GLY A 80 9.53 13.92 -8.54
N ALA A 81 8.54 13.47 -7.76
CA ALA A 81 8.66 13.32 -6.31
C ALA A 81 9.85 12.41 -5.94
N ARG A 82 10.55 12.80 -4.87
CA ARG A 82 11.67 12.04 -4.25
C ARG A 82 11.46 11.79 -2.76
N VAL A 83 10.59 12.59 -2.16
CA VAL A 83 10.10 12.47 -0.78
C VAL A 83 8.59 12.39 -0.88
N TRP A 84 7.99 11.50 -0.08
CA TRP A 84 6.54 11.28 -0.09
C TRP A 84 6.04 11.27 1.35
N GLU A 85 5.09 12.16 1.64
CA GLU A 85 4.47 12.22 2.96
C GLU A 85 3.46 11.08 3.11
N THR A 86 3.47 10.43 4.27
CA THR A 86 2.48 9.41 4.62
C THR A 86 1.90 9.72 5.98
N TYR A 87 0.59 9.86 6.03
CA TYR A 87 -0.14 9.98 7.29
C TYR A 87 -0.35 8.61 7.92
N LEU A 88 -0.02 8.52 9.20
CA LEU A 88 -0.17 7.30 9.99
C LEU A 88 -1.25 7.53 11.06
N PRO A 89 -2.47 6.97 10.87
CA PRO A 89 -3.52 7.07 11.87
C PRO A 89 -3.10 6.42 13.19
N GLU A 90 -3.60 6.96 14.30
CA GLU A 90 -3.35 6.37 15.62
C GLU A 90 -3.98 4.98 15.71
N LEU A 91 -3.18 4.01 16.15
CA LEU A 91 -3.65 2.65 16.39
C LEU A 91 -4.17 2.53 17.82
N THR A 92 -5.29 1.84 18.02
CA THR A 92 -5.81 1.47 19.35
C THR A 92 -4.88 0.53 20.12
N GLY A 93 -3.86 -0.03 19.44
CA GLY A 93 -2.75 -0.76 20.00
C GLY A 93 -1.71 -1.09 18.92
N GLY A 94 -0.44 -1.22 19.31
CA GLY A 94 0.67 -1.46 18.38
C GLY A 94 1.30 -0.17 17.83
N LYS A 95 2.09 -0.31 16.77
CA LYS A 95 2.77 0.78 16.08
C LYS A 95 2.91 0.45 14.61
N TRP A 96 2.90 1.48 13.77
CA TRP A 96 3.30 1.32 12.38
C TRP A 96 4.78 0.97 12.30
N ILE A 97 5.12 0.14 11.31
CA ILE A 97 6.48 -0.26 11.02
C ILE A 97 6.67 -0.13 9.52
N ASP A 98 7.74 0.53 9.10
CA ASP A 98 8.16 0.55 7.71
C ASP A 98 8.62 -0.86 7.31
N VAL A 99 7.97 -1.44 6.30
CA VAL A 99 8.20 -2.83 5.87
C VAL A 99 9.55 -3.04 5.18
N TRP A 100 10.23 -1.96 4.78
CA TRP A 100 11.52 -1.98 4.08
C TRP A 100 12.69 -1.80 5.03
N THR A 101 12.58 -0.86 5.98
CA THR A 101 13.65 -0.58 6.97
C THR A 101 13.45 -1.31 8.29
N VAL A 102 12.23 -1.78 8.57
CA VAL A 102 11.82 -2.37 9.86
C VAL A 102 11.94 -1.37 11.02
N GLU A 103 11.85 -0.08 10.71
CA GLU A 103 11.82 1.03 11.67
C GLU A 103 10.37 1.41 12.00
N SER A 104 10.14 1.93 13.21
CA SER A 104 8.82 2.36 13.68
C SER A 104 8.74 3.84 13.92
#